data_AF-A0A7L2U2E0-F1
#
_entry.id   AF-A0A7L2U2E0-F1
#
_cell.length_a   1.000
_cell.length_b   1.000
_cell.length_c   1.000
_cell.angle_alpha   90.00
_cell.angle_beta   90.00
_cell.angle_gamma   90.00
#
_symmetry.space_group_name_H-M   'P 1'
#
loop_
_entity.id
_entity.type
_entity.pdbx_description
1 polymer ?
#
loop_
_entity_poly.entity_id
_entity_poly.type
_entity_poly.pdbx_seq_one_letter_code
_entity_poly.pdbx_strand_id
1 'polypeptide(L)'
;GSAGPKPEVVVKLERGEEPYLGDPPAVPAGGSLQAPGAVESPRCRLSGCPTAAATSKRKELSLADRVKLLQALESSSASLASVAKLFGISKSQAGRIGRRREQILADWRTNANPLRKRKREGKGGEVEDALFAWFRQALARGERLSGPILKAKAQELALSSGRDFEATDGWLCRWKTRHN
;
A
#
# COMPACT_ATOMS: atom_id res chain seq x y z
N GLY A 1 -21.51 -20.95 -18.71
CA GLY A 1 -21.22 -19.65 -18.08
C GLY A 1 -22.11 -19.50 -16.87
N SER A 2 -21.53 -19.43 -15.67
CA SER A 2 -22.26 -19.03 -14.46
C SER A 2 -21.34 -18.09 -13.71
N ALA A 3 -21.67 -16.80 -13.78
CA ALA A 3 -21.04 -15.79 -12.95
C ALA A 3 -21.60 -15.97 -11.53
N GLY A 4 -20.75 -16.41 -10.59
CA GLY A 4 -21.11 -16.41 -9.18
C GLY A 4 -21.43 -15.00 -8.69
N PRO A 5 -22.26 -14.85 -7.64
CA PRO A 5 -22.72 -13.55 -7.18
C PRO A 5 -21.53 -12.70 -6.70
N LYS A 6 -21.49 -11.44 -7.18
CA LYS A 6 -20.46 -10.46 -6.79
C LYS A 6 -20.53 -10.18 -5.28
N PRO A 7 -19.39 -9.97 -4.62
CA PRO A 7 -19.34 -9.69 -3.19
C PRO A 7 -20.10 -8.39 -2.85
N GLU A 8 -20.93 -8.46 -1.80
CA GLU A 8 -21.90 -7.43 -1.36
C GLU A 8 -21.30 -6.04 -1.12
N VAL A 9 -19.99 -5.97 -0.87
CA VAL A 9 -19.24 -4.73 -0.66
C VAL A 9 -19.17 -3.86 -1.92
N VAL A 10 -19.24 -4.49 -3.10
CA VAL A 10 -19.16 -3.80 -4.40
C VAL A 10 -20.50 -3.17 -4.74
N VAL A 11 -21.61 -3.85 -4.39
CA VAL A 11 -22.97 -3.35 -4.64
C VAL A 11 -23.31 -2.12 -3.79
N LYS A 12 -22.74 -2.01 -2.59
CA LYS A 12 -22.94 -0.85 -1.71
C LYS A 12 -22.23 0.42 -2.22
N LEU A 13 -21.14 0.27 -2.98
CA LEU A 13 -20.39 1.40 -3.53
C LEU A 13 -21.07 1.99 -4.79
N GLU A 14 -21.81 1.18 -5.53
CA GLU A 14 -22.54 1.60 -6.74
C GLU A 14 -23.84 2.34 -6.43
N ARG A 15 -24.32 2.27 -5.18
CA ARG A 15 -25.61 2.84 -4.75
C ARG A 15 -25.53 4.24 -4.12
N GLY A 16 -24.32 4.78 -3.94
CA GLY A 16 -24.14 6.18 -3.52
C GLY A 16 -24.67 6.53 -2.12
N GLU A 17 -24.82 5.56 -1.22
CA GLU A 17 -25.14 5.84 0.19
C GLU A 17 -23.87 6.26 0.94
N GLU A 18 -23.70 7.57 1.09
CA GLU A 18 -22.74 8.18 2.03
C GLU A 18 -23.19 7.91 3.49
N PRO A 19 -22.36 7.32 4.36
CA PRO A 19 -22.67 7.19 5.78
C PRO A 19 -22.66 8.56 6.44
N TYR A 20 -23.85 9.02 6.83
CA TYR A 20 -24.12 10.27 7.54
C TYR A 20 -23.28 10.36 8.83
N LEU A 21 -22.31 11.27 8.85
CA LEU A 21 -21.61 11.71 10.07
C LEU A 21 -22.30 12.98 10.56
N GLY A 22 -22.95 12.87 11.72
CA GLY A 22 -23.77 13.92 12.31
C GLY A 22 -23.06 15.26 12.54
N ASP A 23 -23.85 16.33 12.47
CA ASP A 23 -23.42 17.72 12.53
C ASP A 23 -22.73 18.11 13.86
N PRO A 24 -21.70 18.98 13.83
CA PRO A 24 -21.13 19.59 15.03
C PRO A 24 -22.01 20.74 15.56
N PRO A 25 -22.05 20.97 16.89
CA PRO A 25 -22.90 21.98 17.51
C PRO A 25 -22.40 23.42 17.28
N ALA A 26 -23.36 24.32 17.14
CA ALA A 26 -23.21 25.76 16.91
C ALA A 26 -22.56 26.49 18.10
N VAL A 27 -21.64 27.41 17.80
CA VAL A 27 -21.10 28.42 18.72
C VAL A 27 -21.74 29.78 18.41
N PRO A 28 -22.19 30.55 19.42
CA PRO A 28 -22.91 31.79 19.21
C PRO A 28 -21.98 32.97 18.92
N ALA A 29 -22.50 33.88 18.10
CA ALA A 29 -21.92 35.15 17.71
C ALA A 29 -22.07 36.25 18.77
N GLY A 30 -21.09 37.15 18.82
CA GLY A 30 -21.12 38.45 19.48
C GLY A 30 -19.70 39.04 19.45
N GLY A 31 -19.41 40.29 19.15
CA GLY A 31 -20.18 41.47 18.73
C GLY A 31 -19.18 42.53 18.24
N SER A 32 -19.73 43.55 17.57
CA SER A 32 -19.10 44.65 16.82
C SER A 32 -18.08 45.51 17.58
N LEU A 33 -17.09 46.11 16.87
CA LEU A 33 -16.81 47.57 16.85
C LEU A 33 -15.70 47.96 15.85
N GLN A 34 -15.76 49.22 15.39
CA GLN A 34 -15.21 49.80 14.16
C GLN A 34 -13.72 50.21 14.18
N ALA A 35 -13.21 50.43 12.95
CA ALA A 35 -11.93 51.02 12.47
C ALA A 35 -11.65 52.47 13.01
N PRO A 36 -10.58 53.24 12.64
CA PRO A 36 -9.72 53.16 11.43
C PRO A 36 -8.23 53.59 11.59
N GLY A 37 -7.47 53.56 10.48
CA GLY A 37 -6.32 54.46 10.28
C GLY A 37 -5.08 53.84 9.60
N ALA A 38 -4.66 54.47 8.50
CA ALA A 38 -3.42 54.40 7.70
C ALA A 38 -2.12 54.01 8.48
N VAL A 39 -1.00 53.55 7.89
CA VAL A 39 -0.25 54.00 6.71
C VAL A 39 0.86 52.96 6.38
N GLU A 40 1.28 52.92 5.12
CA GLU A 40 2.57 52.48 4.51
C GLU A 40 3.50 51.36 5.06
N SER A 41 3.99 50.57 4.08
CA SER A 41 5.19 49.69 4.05
C SER A 41 6.47 50.42 4.53
N PRO A 42 7.53 49.77 5.08
CA PRO A 42 8.33 48.78 4.34
C PRO A 42 9.01 47.64 5.15
N ARG A 43 9.31 46.54 4.43
CA ARG A 43 10.36 45.50 4.63
C ARG A 43 10.90 45.19 6.04
N CYS A 44 10.82 43.90 6.44
CA CYS A 44 11.83 43.05 7.12
C CYS A 44 11.13 41.73 7.49
N ARG A 45 11.68 40.52 7.57
CA ARG A 45 13.01 39.91 7.43
C ARG A 45 12.73 38.40 7.34
N LEU A 46 13.59 37.62 6.71
CA LEU A 46 13.58 36.16 6.83
C LEU A 46 13.58 35.77 8.32
N SER A 47 12.60 34.98 8.74
CA SER A 47 12.65 34.25 10.01
C SER A 47 12.07 32.87 9.77
N GLY A 48 12.97 31.92 9.50
CA GLY A 48 12.65 30.50 9.59
C GLY A 48 12.36 30.17 11.05
N CYS A 49 11.10 29.97 11.38
CA CYS A 49 10.69 29.38 12.64
C CYS A 49 10.65 27.86 12.42
N PRO A 50 11.51 27.03 13.06
CA PRO A 50 11.25 25.61 13.10
C PRO A 50 10.12 25.43 14.12
N THR A 51 8.87 25.42 13.63
CA THR A 51 7.76 24.97 14.46
C THR A 51 8.03 23.52 14.81
N ALA A 52 8.07 23.22 16.11
CA ALA A 52 8.22 21.88 16.65
C ALA A 52 7.02 21.03 16.19
N ALA A 53 7.10 20.49 14.99
CA ALA A 53 6.06 19.67 14.40
C ALA A 53 6.06 18.32 15.10
N ALA A 54 4.93 17.98 15.73
CA ALA A 54 4.64 16.63 16.18
C ALA A 54 4.98 15.65 15.06
N THR A 55 5.97 14.78 15.28
CA THR A 55 6.38 13.79 14.28
C THR A 55 5.29 12.72 14.19
N SER A 56 4.33 12.93 13.29
CA SER A 56 3.32 11.90 13.03
C SER A 56 4.03 10.62 12.59
N LYS A 57 3.71 9.50 13.26
CA LYS A 57 4.30 8.20 12.93
C LYS A 57 4.07 7.94 11.44
N ARG A 58 5.15 7.64 10.71
CA ARG A 58 5.12 7.43 9.26
C ARG A 58 4.11 6.33 8.90
N LYS A 59 3.07 6.68 8.14
CA LYS A 59 2.08 5.71 7.65
C LYS A 59 2.68 4.81 6.57
N GLU A 60 2.70 3.51 6.82
CA GLU A 60 3.07 2.50 5.82
C GLU A 60 1.85 2.00 5.06
N LEU A 61 1.84 2.24 3.75
CA LEU A 61 0.80 1.76 2.84
C LEU A 61 1.02 0.30 2.44
N SER A 62 -0.06 -0.46 2.25
CA SER A 62 -0.02 -1.80 1.66
C SER A 62 0.31 -1.73 0.16
N LEU A 63 0.61 -2.88 -0.47
CA LEU A 63 0.79 -2.94 -1.92
C LEU A 63 -0.50 -2.51 -2.65
N ALA A 64 -1.65 -2.98 -2.19
CA ALA A 64 -2.95 -2.59 -2.72
C ALA A 64 -3.19 -1.08 -2.62
N ASP A 65 -2.90 -0.46 -1.47
CA ASP A 65 -3.06 0.99 -1.30
C ASP A 65 -2.12 1.80 -2.19
N ARG A 66 -0.90 1.29 -2.43
CA ARG A 66 0.02 1.92 -3.38
C ARG A 66 -0.52 1.86 -4.81
N VAL A 67 -1.13 0.74 -5.23
CA VAL A 67 -1.76 0.62 -6.55
C VAL A 67 -2.96 1.55 -6.69
N LYS A 68 -3.83 1.62 -5.68
CA LYS A 68 -4.95 2.59 -5.65
C LYS A 68 -4.45 4.03 -5.72
N LEU A 69 -3.38 4.35 -5.00
CA LEU A 69 -2.75 5.66 -5.06
C LEU A 69 -2.24 5.97 -6.47
N LEU A 70 -1.63 5.01 -7.15
CA LEU A 70 -1.15 5.16 -8.53
C LEU A 70 -2.31 5.39 -9.51
N GLN A 71 -3.44 4.69 -9.34
CA GLN A 71 -4.66 4.92 -10.13
C GLN A 71 -5.23 6.33 -9.88
N ALA A 72 -5.26 6.78 -8.61
CA ALA A 72 -5.69 8.12 -8.26
C ALA A 72 -4.76 9.23 -8.79
N LEU A 73 -3.48 8.93 -9.04
CA LEU A 73 -2.56 9.86 -9.71
C LEU A 73 -2.75 9.91 -11.23
N GLU A 74 -3.32 8.87 -11.83
CA GLU A 74 -3.61 8.84 -13.28
C GLU A 74 -4.90 9.54 -13.65
N SER A 75 -5.85 9.68 -12.71
CA SER A 75 -7.02 10.51 -12.93
C SER A 75 -6.59 11.98 -13.11
N SER A 76 -6.92 12.56 -14.27
CA SER A 76 -6.47 13.86 -14.76
C SER A 76 -6.85 15.07 -13.89
N SER A 77 -7.67 14.88 -12.85
CA SER A 77 -8.15 15.93 -11.94
C SER A 77 -7.44 15.98 -10.59
N ALA A 78 -6.62 14.99 -10.24
CA ALA A 78 -6.09 14.86 -8.87
C ALA A 78 -4.65 15.40 -8.74
N SER A 79 -4.49 16.43 -7.92
CA SER A 79 -3.16 16.90 -7.54
C SER A 79 -2.44 15.91 -6.61
N LEU A 80 -1.10 15.90 -6.63
CA LEU A 80 -0.31 15.09 -5.68
C LEU A 80 -0.64 15.38 -4.21
N ALA A 81 -1.02 16.62 -3.90
CA ALA A 81 -1.39 17.04 -2.56
C ALA A 81 -2.75 16.50 -2.13
N SER A 82 -3.76 16.52 -3.01
CA SER A 82 -5.07 15.95 -2.72
C SER A 82 -5.00 14.44 -2.56
N VAL A 83 -4.25 13.74 -3.43
CA VAL A 83 -4.02 12.30 -3.28
C VAL A 83 -3.29 11.98 -1.97
N ALA A 84 -2.26 12.74 -1.60
CA ALA A 84 -1.55 12.53 -0.35
C ALA A 84 -2.47 12.65 0.89
N LYS A 85 -3.39 13.63 0.88
CA LYS A 85 -4.40 13.81 1.94
C LYS A 85 -5.36 12.62 2.01
N LEU A 86 -5.89 12.17 0.86
CA LEU A 86 -6.81 11.02 0.80
C LEU A 86 -6.21 9.76 1.43
N PHE A 87 -4.92 9.51 1.18
CA PHE A 87 -4.21 8.36 1.73
C PHE A 87 -3.59 8.62 3.11
N GLY A 88 -3.70 9.83 3.68
CA GLY A 88 -3.14 10.21 4.98
C GLY A 88 -1.61 10.09 5.03
N ILE A 89 -0.92 10.48 3.96
CA ILE A 89 0.54 10.46 3.83
C ILE A 89 1.08 11.84 3.49
N SER A 90 2.41 12.03 3.60
CA SER A 90 3.04 13.28 3.15
C SER A 90 3.10 13.37 1.62
N LYS A 91 3.08 14.60 1.09
CA LYS A 91 3.27 14.88 -0.35
C LYS A 91 4.55 14.23 -0.90
N SER A 92 5.64 14.30 -0.13
CA SER A 92 6.92 13.68 -0.47
C SER A 92 6.84 12.15 -0.56
N GLN A 93 6.05 11.51 0.31
CA GLN A 93 5.80 10.07 0.25
C GLN A 93 5.00 9.69 -0.99
N ALA A 94 3.94 10.45 -1.32
CA ALA A 94 3.15 10.23 -2.53
C ALA A 94 4.02 10.34 -3.79
N GLY A 95 4.87 11.38 -3.88
CA GLY A 95 5.80 11.56 -5.00
C GLY A 95 6.82 10.44 -5.13
N ARG A 96 7.35 9.93 -4.01
CA ARG A 96 8.25 8.76 -4.01
C ARG A 96 7.56 7.48 -4.47
N ILE A 97 6.27 7.31 -4.17
CA ILE A 97 5.48 6.18 -4.64
C ILE A 97 5.25 6.31 -6.15
N GLY A 98 4.88 7.49 -6.64
CA GLY A 98 4.72 7.77 -8.08
C GLY A 98 5.98 7.45 -8.89
N ARG A 99 7.18 7.81 -8.41
CA ARG A 99 8.44 7.47 -9.09
C ARG A 99 8.75 5.96 -9.14
N ARG A 100 8.20 5.15 -8.23
CA ARG A 100 8.38 3.69 -8.20
C ARG A 100 7.19 2.95 -8.83
N ARG A 101 6.40 3.63 -9.67
CA ARG A 101 5.19 3.11 -10.30
C ARG A 101 5.40 1.76 -10.95
N GLU A 102 6.40 1.64 -11.83
CA GLU A 102 6.65 0.41 -12.58
C GLU A 102 6.97 -0.77 -11.67
N GLN A 103 7.81 -0.58 -10.65
CA GLN A 103 8.15 -1.62 -9.68
C GLN A 103 6.92 -2.07 -8.88
N ILE A 104 6.07 -1.13 -8.46
CA ILE A 104 4.84 -1.43 -7.71
C ILE A 104 3.87 -2.23 -8.58
N LEU A 105 3.73 -1.87 -9.86
CA LEU A 105 2.88 -2.60 -10.81
C LEU A 105 3.46 -3.96 -11.18
N ALA A 106 4.79 -4.08 -11.29
CA ALA A 106 5.44 -5.37 -11.49
C ALA A 106 5.19 -6.30 -10.30
N ASP A 107 5.39 -5.83 -9.07
CA ASP A 107 5.05 -6.56 -7.84
C ASP A 107 3.57 -6.97 -7.80
N TRP A 108 2.66 -6.09 -8.25
CA TRP A 108 1.23 -6.42 -8.32
C TRP A 108 0.95 -7.54 -9.32
N ARG A 109 1.57 -7.51 -10.51
CA ARG A 109 1.40 -8.53 -11.56
C ARG A 109 1.99 -9.89 -11.19
N THR A 110 3.05 -9.92 -10.37
CA THR A 110 3.66 -11.16 -9.89
C THR A 110 2.88 -11.83 -8.75
N ASN A 111 1.64 -11.40 -8.49
CA ASN A 111 0.74 -11.92 -7.45
C ASN A 111 1.35 -11.83 -6.05
N ALA A 112 2.12 -10.77 -5.78
CA ALA A 112 2.56 -10.46 -4.44
C ALA A 112 1.37 -10.27 -3.49
N ASN A 113 1.52 -10.68 -2.22
CA ASN A 113 0.51 -10.44 -1.19
C ASN A 113 0.06 -8.96 -1.18
N PRO A 114 -1.22 -8.66 -1.49
CA PRO A 114 -1.73 -7.30 -1.63
C PRO A 114 -1.73 -6.52 -0.30
N LEU A 115 -1.85 -7.22 0.83
CA LEU A 115 -1.89 -6.65 2.18
C LEU A 115 -0.48 -6.34 2.72
N ARG A 116 0.57 -6.78 2.02
CA ARG A 116 1.96 -6.57 2.42
C ARG A 116 2.33 -5.09 2.44
N LYS A 117 2.82 -4.61 3.59
CA LYS A 117 3.36 -3.24 3.72
C LYS A 117 4.82 -3.12 3.28
N ARG A 118 5.65 -4.16 3.48
CA ARG A 118 7.08 -4.14 3.12
C ARG A 118 7.49 -5.41 2.36
N LYS A 119 8.22 -5.27 1.25
CA LYS A 119 8.89 -6.39 0.59
C LYS A 119 10.03 -6.86 1.50
N ARG A 120 9.97 -8.12 1.93
CA ARG A 120 11.04 -8.80 2.66
C ARG A 120 11.53 -9.92 1.78
N GLU A 121 12.83 -9.96 1.56
CA GLU A 121 13.51 -11.06 0.89
C GLU A 121 13.94 -12.06 1.96
N GLY A 122 13.65 -13.35 1.74
CA GLY A 122 14.05 -14.43 2.62
C GLY A 122 15.51 -14.81 2.41
N LYS A 123 16.07 -15.63 3.31
CA LYS A 123 17.27 -16.41 2.98
C LYS A 123 16.90 -17.38 1.86
N GLY A 124 17.59 -17.32 0.73
CA GLY A 124 17.31 -18.18 -0.43
C GLY A 124 16.28 -17.64 -1.41
N GLY A 125 16.25 -16.33 -1.67
CA GLY A 125 15.30 -15.70 -2.62
C GLY A 125 15.17 -16.43 -3.97
N GLU A 126 16.28 -16.88 -4.55
CA GLU A 126 16.26 -17.66 -5.80
C GLU A 126 15.52 -19.00 -5.67
N VAL A 127 15.72 -19.73 -4.56
CA VAL A 127 15.00 -21.00 -4.28
C VAL A 127 13.51 -20.72 -4.10
N GLU A 128 13.17 -19.62 -3.43
CA GLU A 128 11.78 -19.22 -3.18
C GLU A 128 11.06 -18.84 -4.48
N ASP A 129 11.74 -18.11 -5.37
CA ASP A 129 11.22 -17.69 -6.67
C ASP A 129 11.03 -18.90 -7.59
N ALA A 130 12.02 -19.80 -7.65
CA ALA A 130 11.91 -21.05 -8.40
C ALA A 130 10.78 -21.95 -7.87
N LEU A 131 10.64 -22.04 -6.55
CA LEU A 131 9.56 -22.81 -5.92
C LEU A 131 8.20 -22.20 -6.24
N PHE A 132 8.07 -20.87 -6.21
CA PHE A 132 6.81 -20.20 -6.54
C PHE A 132 6.43 -20.39 -8.01
N ALA A 133 7.40 -20.33 -8.93
CA ALA A 133 7.17 -20.63 -10.33
C ALA A 133 6.65 -22.07 -10.53
N TRP A 134 7.31 -23.06 -9.90
CA TRP A 134 6.86 -24.45 -9.93
C TRP A 134 5.48 -24.64 -9.29
N PHE A 135 5.23 -24.01 -8.15
CA PHE A 135 3.96 -24.05 -7.43
C PHE A 135 2.80 -23.58 -8.30
N ARG A 136 2.98 -22.46 -9.02
CA ARG A 136 1.97 -21.94 -9.95
C ARG A 136 1.67 -22.91 -11.09
N GLN A 137 2.70 -23.56 -11.63
CA GLN A 137 2.52 -24.56 -12.69
C GLN A 137 1.75 -25.78 -12.16
N ALA A 138 2.09 -26.27 -10.97
CA ALA A 138 1.39 -27.39 -10.35
C ALA A 138 -0.07 -27.07 -9.99
N LEU A 139 -0.35 -25.87 -9.49
CA LEU A 139 -1.73 -25.41 -9.29
C LEU A 139 -2.52 -25.31 -10.60
N ALA A 140 -1.89 -24.83 -11.68
CA ALA A 140 -2.53 -24.78 -13.00
C ALA A 140 -2.87 -26.18 -13.55
N ARG A 141 -2.14 -27.22 -13.11
CA ARG A 141 -2.44 -28.64 -13.40
C ARG A 141 -3.47 -29.26 -12.46
N GLY A 142 -3.97 -28.52 -11.46
CA GLY A 142 -4.95 -29.00 -10.49
C GLY A 142 -4.36 -29.89 -9.40
N GLU A 143 -3.03 -29.86 -9.18
CA GLU A 143 -2.39 -30.68 -8.17
C GLU A 143 -2.64 -30.17 -6.74
N ARG A 144 -2.95 -31.09 -5.83
CA ARG A 144 -3.07 -30.77 -4.41
C ARG A 144 -1.72 -30.84 -3.73
N LEU A 145 -1.14 -29.69 -3.46
CA LEU A 145 0.18 -29.59 -2.84
C LEU A 145 0.08 -29.47 -1.31
N SER A 146 0.80 -30.33 -0.61
CA SER A 146 0.91 -30.30 0.85
C SER A 146 2.19 -29.59 1.31
N GLY A 147 2.25 -29.21 2.58
CA GLY A 147 3.45 -28.59 3.17
C GLY A 147 4.73 -29.42 3.01
N PRO A 148 4.71 -30.74 3.30
CA PRO A 148 5.85 -31.62 3.06
C PRO A 148 6.33 -31.65 1.61
N ILE A 149 5.40 -31.67 0.65
CA ILE A 149 5.74 -31.64 -0.80
C ILE A 149 6.46 -30.33 -1.14
N LEU A 150 5.98 -29.19 -0.62
CA LEU A 150 6.62 -27.89 -0.83
C LEU A 150 8.04 -27.85 -0.25
N LYS A 151 8.25 -28.41 0.94
CA LYS A 151 9.58 -28.48 1.56
C LYS A 151 10.54 -29.36 0.76
N ALA A 152 10.10 -30.54 0.35
CA ALA A 152 10.90 -31.46 -0.46
C ALA A 152 11.32 -30.80 -1.77
N LYS A 153 10.38 -30.11 -2.45
CA LYS A 153 10.71 -29.39 -3.68
C LYS A 153 11.66 -28.22 -3.44
N ALA A 154 11.51 -27.49 -2.34
CA ALA A 154 12.42 -26.41 -1.99
C ALA A 154 13.86 -26.91 -1.75
N GLN A 155 14.02 -28.06 -1.09
CA GLN A 155 15.32 -28.69 -0.90
C GLN A 155 15.93 -29.16 -2.23
N GLU A 156 15.13 -29.79 -3.10
CA GLU A 156 15.59 -30.18 -4.44
C GLU A 156 16.09 -28.98 -5.25
N LEU A 157 15.34 -27.88 -5.23
CA LEU A 157 15.73 -26.64 -5.90
C LEU A 157 17.01 -26.05 -5.31
N ALA A 158 17.16 -26.04 -3.98
CA ALA A 158 18.38 -25.59 -3.32
C ALA A 158 19.62 -26.40 -3.73
N LEU A 159 19.49 -27.73 -3.77
CA LEU A 159 20.56 -28.62 -4.24
C LEU A 159 20.93 -28.33 -5.70
N SER A 160 19.93 -28.16 -6.57
CA SER A 160 20.17 -27.84 -7.99
C SER A 160 20.86 -26.49 -8.21
N SER A 161 20.64 -25.52 -7.33
CA SER A 161 21.26 -24.20 -7.36
C SER A 161 22.57 -24.12 -6.55
N GLY A 162 23.02 -25.23 -5.94
CA GLY A 162 24.22 -25.25 -5.10
C GLY A 162 24.13 -24.36 -3.86
N ARG A 163 22.92 -24.16 -3.32
CA ARG A 163 22.67 -23.28 -2.17
C ARG A 163 22.52 -24.10 -0.89
N ASP A 164 23.22 -23.67 0.15
CA ASP A 164 22.96 -24.15 1.51
C ASP A 164 21.66 -23.53 2.03
N PHE A 165 20.58 -24.32 1.97
CA PHE A 165 19.24 -23.89 2.31
C PHE A 165 18.43 -25.03 2.94
N GLU A 166 17.81 -24.73 4.08
CA GLU A 166 16.96 -25.66 4.80
C GLU A 166 15.50 -25.19 4.82
N ALA A 167 14.61 -26.05 4.32
CA ALA A 167 13.17 -25.81 4.26
C ALA A 167 12.48 -26.05 5.63
N THR A 168 12.85 -25.27 6.64
CA THR A 168 12.25 -25.35 7.98
C THR A 168 10.76 -25.02 7.99
N ASP A 169 10.03 -25.46 9.02
CA ASP A 169 8.61 -25.09 9.21
C ASP A 169 8.39 -23.58 9.27
N GLY A 170 9.27 -22.87 9.98
CA GLY A 170 9.23 -21.42 10.09
C GLY A 170 9.44 -20.73 8.74
N TRP A 171 10.35 -21.24 7.91
CA TRP A 171 10.53 -20.75 6.55
C TRP A 171 9.28 -20.99 5.69
N LEU A 172 8.71 -22.20 5.71
CA LEU A 172 7.52 -22.53 4.93
C LEU A 172 6.32 -21.65 5.33
N CYS A 173 6.11 -21.44 6.63
CA CYS A 173 5.06 -20.56 7.15
C CYS A 173 5.19 -19.15 6.55
N ARG A 174 6.40 -18.58 6.60
CA ARG A 174 6.69 -17.25 6.03
C ARG A 174 6.60 -17.21 4.51
N TRP A 175 6.96 -18.30 3.83
CA TRP A 175 6.83 -18.41 2.38
C TRP A 175 5.35 -18.39 1.97
N LYS A 176 4.47 -19.16 2.65
CA LYS A 176 3.03 -19.13 2.42
C LYS A 176 2.42 -17.75 2.64
N THR A 177 2.77 -17.08 3.75
CA THR A 177 2.27 -15.71 4.01
C THR A 177 2.66 -14.70 2.93
N ARG A 178 3.80 -14.91 2.25
CA ARG A 178 4.25 -14.02 1.17
C ARG A 178 3.54 -14.27 -0.15
N HIS A 179 3.14 -15.51 -0.42
CA HIS A 179 2.62 -16.00 -1.69
C HIS A 179 1.13 -16.37 -1.67
N ASN A 180 0.40 -15.91 -0.64
CA ASN A 180 -1.04 -16.07 -0.39
C ASN A 180 -1.89 -16.51 -1.58
#